data_AF-A0A2E8JAS0-F1
#
_entry.id   AF-A0A2E8JAS0-F1
#
_cell.length_a   1.000
_cell.length_b   1.000
_cell.length_c   1.000
_cell.angle_alpha   90.00
_cell.angle_beta   90.00
_cell.angle_gamma   90.00
#
_symmetry.space_group_name_H-M   'P 1'
#
loop_
_entity.id
_entity.type
_entity.pdbx_description
1 polymer ?
#
loop_
_entity_poly.entity_id
_entity_poly.type
_entity_poly.pdbx_seq_one_letter_code
_entity_poly.pdbx_strand_id
1 'polypeptide(L)'
;MIELTHEYDVFVLNMNAGENRWNTTFVREFSKALDEVENSTGPAALVTTSTNPKFFSNGLDLDWYSATGDHPGGDRDVFGDEYMALMGRLITLPMPSVCAVNGHAFGAGFMLALCHDIRCMRADRGFICANEIELGLTIPNPELALFRHKIPMSAFFQTVQLAKRWTGPEALAAGIVQHIDEQDQLLSSAMSKAQELSRLGANRDAYGQLKEQLYGENAAINGIHGPAYMLKNASLFH
;
A
#
# COMPACT_ATOMS: atom_id res chain seq x y z
N MET A 1 8.99 -1.79 -16.31
CA MET A 1 7.73 -1.61 -15.57
C MET A 1 8.00 -1.07 -14.18
N ILE A 2 9.04 -1.57 -13.49
CA ILE A 2 9.54 -1.00 -12.24
C ILE A 2 10.97 -0.53 -12.45
N GLU A 3 11.31 0.63 -11.92
CA GLU A 3 12.67 1.16 -11.85
C GLU A 3 13.02 1.39 -10.38
N LEU A 4 14.02 0.67 -9.88
CA LEU A 4 14.52 0.82 -8.52
C LEU A 4 15.83 1.61 -8.56
N THR A 5 15.88 2.74 -7.86
CA THR A 5 17.11 3.48 -7.63
C THR A 5 17.41 3.53 -6.12
N HIS A 6 18.63 3.93 -5.79
CA HIS A 6 19.07 4.03 -4.40
C HIS A 6 19.82 5.35 -4.21
N GLU A 7 19.34 6.19 -3.31
CA GLU A 7 19.92 7.47 -2.95
C GLU A 7 20.16 7.50 -1.44
N TYR A 8 21.42 7.57 -1.03
CA TYR A 8 21.83 7.48 0.37
C TYR A 8 21.35 6.17 1.04
N ASP A 9 20.39 6.26 1.97
CA ASP A 9 19.78 5.12 2.66
C ASP A 9 18.33 4.88 2.18
N VAL A 10 17.94 5.45 1.03
CA VAL A 10 16.56 5.41 0.55
C VAL A 10 16.50 4.71 -0.80
N PHE A 11 15.75 3.62 -0.85
CA PHE A 11 15.35 2.96 -2.08
C PHE A 11 14.17 3.71 -2.69
N VAL A 12 14.22 4.02 -3.98
CA VAL A 12 13.12 4.67 -4.71
C VAL A 12 12.59 3.73 -5.78
N LEU A 13 11.41 3.17 -5.53
CA LEU A 13 10.70 2.29 -6.45
C LEU A 13 9.73 3.12 -7.30
N ASN A 14 10.09 3.31 -8.55
CA ASN A 14 9.30 4.02 -9.55
C ASN A 14 8.46 3.04 -10.37
N MET A 15 7.13 3.17 -10.27
CA MET A 15 6.20 2.47 -11.15
C MET A 15 6.13 3.20 -12.50
N ASN A 16 6.58 2.50 -13.55
CA ASN A 16 6.69 2.98 -14.93
C ASN A 16 6.03 1.99 -15.90
N ALA A 17 4.73 1.73 -15.72
CA ALA A 17 3.94 0.78 -16.49
C ALA A 17 2.63 1.41 -17.01
N GLY A 18 2.74 2.56 -17.70
CA GLY A 18 1.56 3.28 -18.19
C GLY A 18 0.72 3.83 -17.03
N GLU A 19 -0.51 3.34 -16.86
CA GLU A 19 -1.38 3.71 -15.72
C GLU A 19 -1.10 2.90 -14.44
N ASN A 20 -0.07 2.04 -14.46
CA ASN A 20 0.30 1.10 -13.38
C ASN A 20 -0.89 0.27 -12.91
N ARG A 21 -1.56 -0.35 -13.89
CA ARG A 21 -2.64 -1.29 -13.63
C ARG A 21 -2.07 -2.63 -13.20
N TRP A 22 -2.70 -3.24 -12.21
CA TRP A 22 -2.26 -4.49 -11.62
C TRP A 22 -2.74 -5.67 -12.45
N ASN A 23 -1.77 -6.45 -12.89
CA ASN A 23 -1.91 -7.79 -13.46
C ASN A 23 -0.74 -8.63 -12.93
N THR A 24 -0.78 -9.94 -13.15
CA THR A 24 0.21 -10.89 -12.60
C THR A 24 1.64 -10.54 -12.99
N THR A 25 1.86 -10.10 -14.23
CA THR A 25 3.19 -9.66 -14.68
C THR A 25 3.69 -8.46 -13.86
N PHE A 26 2.84 -7.45 -13.63
CA PHE A 26 3.23 -6.28 -12.84
C PHE A 26 3.48 -6.60 -11.37
N VAL A 27 2.68 -7.51 -10.77
CA VAL A 27 2.89 -8.02 -9.40
C VAL A 27 4.29 -8.64 -9.25
N ARG A 28 4.68 -9.49 -10.19
CA ARG A 28 5.98 -10.19 -10.14
C ARG A 28 7.16 -9.24 -10.32
N GLU A 29 7.05 -8.25 -11.20
CA GLU A 29 8.10 -7.24 -11.37
C GLU A 29 8.26 -6.37 -10.12
N PHE A 30 7.15 -5.96 -9.48
CA PHE A 30 7.20 -5.24 -8.21
C PHE A 30 7.82 -6.11 -7.11
N SER A 31 7.35 -7.36 -6.98
CA SER A 31 7.86 -8.34 -6.03
C SER A 31 9.38 -8.50 -6.15
N LYS A 32 9.90 -8.62 -7.38
CA LYS A 32 11.33 -8.75 -7.64
C LYS A 32 12.14 -7.52 -7.21
N ALA A 33 11.61 -6.32 -7.44
CA ALA A 33 12.25 -5.09 -6.94
C ALA A 33 12.24 -5.05 -5.41
N LEU A 34 11.17 -5.53 -4.77
CA LEU A 34 11.08 -5.61 -3.31
C LEU A 34 12.09 -6.61 -2.73
N ASP A 35 12.39 -7.71 -3.43
CA ASP A 35 13.44 -8.66 -3.03
C ASP A 35 14.81 -7.96 -2.87
N GLU A 36 15.14 -7.02 -3.76
CA GLU A 36 16.39 -6.25 -3.67
C GLU A 36 16.41 -5.34 -2.43
N VAL A 37 15.30 -4.67 -2.15
CA VAL A 37 15.14 -3.80 -0.98
C VAL A 37 15.25 -4.61 0.33
N GLU A 38 14.57 -5.74 0.42
CA GLU A 38 14.58 -6.61 1.60
C GLU A 38 15.98 -7.19 1.88
N ASN A 39 16.73 -7.54 0.83
CA ASN A 39 18.08 -8.09 0.94
C ASN A 39 19.18 -7.05 1.25
N SER A 40 18.85 -5.76 1.25
CA SER A 40 19.81 -4.72 1.64
C SER A 40 20.14 -4.76 3.14
N THR A 41 21.25 -4.13 3.54
CA THR A 41 21.71 -4.13 4.93
C THR A 41 22.04 -2.71 5.40
N GLY A 42 21.99 -2.50 6.72
CA GLY A 42 22.20 -1.17 7.31
C GLY A 42 20.94 -0.30 7.30
N PRO A 43 21.09 1.00 7.58
CA PRO A 43 20.00 1.97 7.48
C PRO A 43 19.32 1.89 6.11
N ALA A 44 17.99 1.90 6.12
CA ALA A 44 17.21 1.81 4.89
C ALA A 44 15.78 2.33 5.09
N ALA A 45 15.22 2.90 4.03
CA ALA A 45 13.79 3.15 3.88
C ALA A 45 13.38 2.97 2.41
N LEU A 46 12.10 2.69 2.18
CA LEU A 46 11.52 2.58 0.84
C LEU A 46 10.64 3.81 0.55
N VAL A 47 10.82 4.39 -0.64
CA VAL A 47 9.88 5.33 -1.26
C VAL A 47 9.28 4.69 -2.50
N THR A 48 7.95 4.63 -2.58
CA THR A 48 7.23 4.21 -3.80
C THR A 48 6.55 5.40 -4.45
N THR A 49 6.72 5.56 -5.77
CA THR A 49 6.06 6.62 -6.57
C THR A 49 5.77 6.13 -7.99
N SER A 50 5.18 6.97 -8.83
CA SER A 50 5.04 6.70 -10.25
C SER A 50 5.70 7.76 -11.13
N THR A 51 6.21 7.32 -12.28
CA THR A 51 6.64 8.18 -13.39
C THR A 51 5.46 8.76 -14.18
N ASN A 52 4.25 8.20 -14.07
CA ASN A 52 3.07 8.70 -14.76
C ASN A 52 2.54 9.96 -14.06
N PRO A 53 2.34 11.10 -14.77
CA PRO A 53 1.94 12.36 -14.15
C PRO A 53 0.48 12.39 -13.63
N LYS A 54 -0.35 11.44 -14.08
CA LYS A 54 -1.79 11.37 -13.77
C LYS A 54 -2.13 10.24 -12.80
N PHE A 55 -1.36 9.15 -12.78
CA PHE A 55 -1.67 7.96 -11.99
C PHE A 55 -0.50 7.58 -11.09
N PHE A 56 -0.78 7.46 -9.80
CA PHE A 56 0.05 6.60 -8.95
C PHE A 56 -0.20 5.14 -9.34
N SER A 57 -1.47 4.71 -9.32
CA SER A 57 -1.91 3.44 -9.90
C SER A 57 -3.42 3.46 -10.15
N ASN A 58 -3.84 3.01 -11.33
CA ASN A 58 -5.25 2.92 -11.72
C ASN A 58 -5.91 1.58 -11.36
N GLY A 59 -5.38 0.87 -10.37
CA GLY A 59 -6.01 -0.33 -9.83
C GLY A 59 -5.88 -1.57 -10.71
N LEU A 60 -6.86 -2.47 -10.65
CA LEU A 60 -6.86 -3.71 -11.42
C LEU A 60 -6.85 -3.44 -12.93
N ASP A 61 -6.07 -4.21 -13.68
CA ASP A 61 -6.11 -4.21 -15.13
C ASP A 61 -7.39 -4.92 -15.64
N LEU A 62 -8.47 -4.16 -15.81
CA LEU A 62 -9.78 -4.71 -16.19
C LEU A 62 -9.81 -5.30 -17.61
N ASP A 63 -9.01 -4.74 -18.52
CA ASP A 63 -8.89 -5.23 -19.89
C ASP A 63 -8.22 -6.62 -19.88
N TRP A 64 -7.13 -6.75 -19.11
CA TRP A 64 -6.54 -8.06 -18.86
C TRP A 64 -7.50 -8.98 -18.13
N TYR A 65 -8.11 -8.56 -17.02
CA TYR A 65 -8.93 -9.40 -16.15
C TYR A 65 -10.15 -10.01 -16.87
N SER A 66 -10.77 -9.25 -17.77
CA SER A 66 -11.94 -9.69 -18.55
C SER A 66 -11.60 -10.41 -19.87
N ALA A 67 -10.36 -10.35 -20.34
CA ALA A 67 -9.97 -10.97 -21.60
C ALA A 67 -10.01 -12.51 -21.52
N THR A 68 -10.39 -13.14 -22.64
CA THR A 68 -10.39 -14.60 -22.79
C THR A 68 -9.07 -15.08 -23.37
N GLY A 69 -8.50 -16.14 -22.82
CA GLY A 69 -7.26 -16.74 -23.30
C GLY A 69 -6.00 -15.97 -22.88
N ASP A 70 -4.90 -16.23 -23.61
CA ASP A 70 -3.59 -15.68 -23.29
C ASP A 70 -3.56 -14.16 -23.39
N HIS A 71 -2.91 -13.52 -22.44
CA HIS A 71 -2.76 -12.07 -22.40
C HIS A 71 -1.38 -11.69 -21.80
N PRO A 72 -0.74 -10.60 -22.26
CA PRO A 72 0.58 -10.18 -21.74
C PRO A 72 0.61 -9.88 -20.23
N GLY A 73 -0.55 -9.64 -19.62
CA GLY A 73 -0.70 -9.42 -18.17
C GLY A 73 -0.50 -10.66 -17.30
N GLY A 74 -0.33 -11.84 -17.91
CA GLY A 74 -0.05 -13.08 -17.20
C GLY A 74 -1.29 -13.86 -16.77
N ASP A 75 -1.07 -14.88 -15.95
CA ASP A 75 -2.10 -15.82 -15.50
C ASP A 75 -3.02 -15.18 -14.45
N ARG A 76 -4.33 -15.19 -14.70
CA ARG A 76 -5.36 -14.57 -13.86
C ARG A 76 -5.66 -15.39 -12.62
N ASP A 77 -5.47 -16.70 -12.68
CA ASP A 77 -5.88 -17.61 -11.61
C ASP A 77 -5.01 -17.42 -10.36
N VAL A 78 -3.76 -17.02 -10.54
CA VAL A 78 -2.79 -16.79 -9.45
C VAL A 78 -2.77 -15.34 -8.93
N PHE A 79 -3.39 -14.41 -9.65
CA PHE A 79 -3.24 -12.98 -9.38
C PHE A 79 -3.69 -12.57 -7.99
N GLY A 80 -4.88 -13.03 -7.56
CA GLY A 80 -5.43 -12.65 -6.27
C GLY A 80 -4.48 -13.02 -5.14
N ASP A 81 -3.95 -14.24 -5.17
CA ASP A 81 -3.02 -14.75 -4.16
C ASP A 81 -1.67 -14.03 -4.22
N GLU A 82 -1.08 -13.85 -5.41
CA GLU A 82 0.21 -13.17 -5.56
C GLU A 82 0.13 -11.69 -5.18
N TYR A 83 -0.95 -11.00 -5.55
CA TYR A 83 -1.15 -9.59 -5.19
C TYR A 83 -1.34 -9.42 -3.68
N MET A 84 -2.17 -10.26 -3.03
CA MET A 84 -2.36 -10.21 -1.59
C MET A 84 -1.08 -10.54 -0.82
N ALA A 85 -0.30 -11.52 -1.30
CA ALA A 85 1.00 -11.85 -0.73
C ALA A 85 1.98 -10.68 -0.83
N LEU A 86 2.05 -10.01 -1.98
CA LEU A 86 2.87 -8.80 -2.15
C LEU A 86 2.43 -7.67 -1.21
N MET A 87 1.12 -7.42 -1.07
CA MET A 87 0.60 -6.42 -0.14
C MET A 87 0.93 -6.76 1.32
N GLY A 88 0.91 -8.05 1.67
CA GLY A 88 1.38 -8.57 2.95
C GLY A 88 2.84 -8.23 3.22
N ARG A 89 3.73 -8.51 2.26
CA ARG A 89 5.16 -8.13 2.35
C ARG A 89 5.36 -6.64 2.55
N LEU A 90 4.61 -5.80 1.83
CA LEU A 90 4.70 -4.35 1.95
C LEU A 90 4.25 -3.84 3.32
N ILE A 91 3.11 -4.33 3.83
CA ILE A 91 2.62 -3.85 5.14
C ILE A 91 3.52 -4.31 6.30
N THR A 92 4.18 -5.47 6.17
CA THR A 92 5.14 -5.98 7.15
C THR A 92 6.61 -5.75 6.78
N LEU A 93 6.89 -4.87 5.82
CA LEU A 93 8.25 -4.55 5.38
C LEU A 93 9.15 -4.21 6.60
N PRO A 94 10.34 -4.81 6.74
CA PRO A 94 11.18 -4.68 7.92
C PRO A 94 11.97 -3.37 7.96
N MET A 95 11.46 -2.32 7.30
CA MET A 95 12.01 -0.97 7.33
C MET A 95 10.91 0.05 7.01
N PRO A 96 11.12 1.34 7.32
CA PRO A 96 10.14 2.38 7.03
C PRO A 96 9.80 2.46 5.53
N SER A 97 8.51 2.62 5.26
CA SER A 97 7.98 2.76 3.91
C SER A 97 7.15 4.03 3.75
N VAL A 98 7.43 4.80 2.70
CA VAL A 98 6.71 6.02 2.35
C VAL A 98 6.20 5.87 0.91
N CYS A 99 4.99 6.32 0.61
CA CYS A 99 4.58 6.46 -0.79
C CYS A 99 4.28 7.92 -1.13
N ALA A 100 4.70 8.34 -2.31
CA ALA A 100 4.37 9.61 -2.94
C ALA A 100 3.25 9.38 -3.98
N VAL A 101 2.01 9.65 -3.57
CA VAL A 101 0.82 9.54 -4.43
C VAL A 101 0.74 10.78 -5.32
N ASN A 102 1.47 10.74 -6.43
CA ASN A 102 1.62 11.82 -7.42
C ASN A 102 0.42 11.97 -8.38
N GLY A 103 -0.59 11.09 -8.27
CA GLY A 103 -1.73 11.04 -9.16
C GLY A 103 -2.91 10.27 -8.54
N HIS A 104 -3.79 9.72 -9.38
CA HIS A 104 -4.87 8.87 -8.90
C HIS A 104 -4.32 7.54 -8.34
N ALA A 105 -4.85 7.11 -7.21
CA ALA A 105 -4.66 5.78 -6.63
C ALA A 105 -6.05 5.16 -6.42
N PHE A 106 -6.41 4.21 -7.30
CA PHE A 106 -7.75 3.61 -7.32
C PHE A 106 -7.71 2.11 -7.04
N GLY A 107 -8.67 1.63 -6.27
CA GLY A 107 -8.83 0.23 -5.86
C GLY A 107 -7.52 -0.39 -5.38
N ALA A 108 -7.01 -1.40 -6.08
CA ALA A 108 -5.69 -1.98 -5.80
C ALA A 108 -4.56 -0.93 -5.67
N GLY A 109 -4.56 0.15 -6.46
CA GLY A 109 -3.61 1.25 -6.31
C GLY A 109 -3.74 2.01 -4.98
N PHE A 110 -4.94 2.13 -4.44
CA PHE A 110 -5.17 2.67 -3.10
C PHE A 110 -4.75 1.67 -2.01
N MET A 111 -5.03 0.38 -2.19
CA MET A 111 -4.54 -0.67 -1.30
C MET A 111 -3.01 -0.63 -1.16
N LEU A 112 -2.27 -0.53 -2.28
CA LEU A 112 -0.82 -0.34 -2.28
C LEU A 112 -0.40 0.85 -1.41
N ALA A 113 -1.05 2.00 -1.57
CA ALA A 113 -0.73 3.18 -0.78
C ALA A 113 -0.97 2.93 0.72
N LEU A 114 -2.07 2.27 1.08
CA LEU A 114 -2.38 1.93 2.47
C LEU A 114 -1.40 0.95 3.09
N CYS A 115 -0.75 0.07 2.33
CA CYS A 115 0.28 -0.81 2.87
C CYS A 115 1.53 -0.05 3.36
N HIS A 116 1.76 1.18 2.90
CA HIS A 116 2.89 1.99 3.37
C HIS A 116 2.64 2.56 4.79
N ASP A 117 3.73 2.88 5.48
CA ASP A 117 3.67 3.53 6.79
C ASP A 117 3.16 4.96 6.69
N ILE A 118 3.72 5.70 5.73
CA ILE A 118 3.42 7.10 5.50
C ILE A 118 2.96 7.30 4.06
N ARG A 119 1.84 7.98 3.89
CA ARG A 119 1.32 8.40 2.60
C ARG A 119 1.45 9.91 2.48
N CYS A 120 2.21 10.35 1.49
CA CYS A 120 2.25 11.73 1.01
C CYS A 120 1.43 11.79 -0.28
N MET A 121 0.52 12.75 -0.42
CA MET A 121 -0.30 12.87 -1.63
C MET A 121 -0.19 14.27 -2.22
N ARG A 122 -0.23 14.37 -3.54
CA ARG A 122 -0.29 15.68 -4.19
C ARG A 122 -1.55 16.47 -3.77
N ALA A 123 -1.40 17.76 -3.51
CA ALA A 123 -2.47 18.65 -3.03
C ALA A 123 -3.45 19.11 -4.13
N ASP A 124 -2.93 19.45 -5.31
CA ASP A 124 -3.69 20.14 -6.38
C ASP A 124 -4.54 19.19 -7.24
N ARG A 125 -4.14 17.93 -7.37
CA ARG A 125 -4.77 16.97 -8.29
C ARG A 125 -4.52 15.52 -7.90
N GLY A 126 -5.53 14.69 -8.12
CA GLY A 126 -5.49 13.26 -7.87
C GLY A 126 -6.60 12.87 -6.93
N PHE A 127 -6.92 11.58 -6.91
CA PHE A 127 -7.90 11.03 -5.99
C PHE A 127 -7.36 9.74 -5.43
N ILE A 128 -7.58 9.54 -4.14
CA ILE A 128 -7.50 8.23 -3.52
C ILE A 128 -8.92 7.71 -3.35
N CYS A 129 -9.23 6.52 -3.89
CA CYS A 129 -10.60 6.00 -3.90
C CYS A 129 -10.63 4.47 -3.93
N ALA A 130 -11.57 3.90 -3.17
CA ALA A 130 -12.03 2.52 -3.32
C ALA A 130 -13.28 2.54 -4.22
N ASN A 131 -13.09 2.28 -5.52
CA ASN A 131 -14.14 2.44 -6.54
C ASN A 131 -14.76 1.11 -6.99
N GLU A 132 -14.49 0.01 -6.29
CA GLU A 132 -14.93 -1.35 -6.64
C GLU A 132 -16.45 -1.42 -6.83
N ILE A 133 -17.21 -0.78 -5.92
CA ILE A 133 -18.67 -0.77 -5.99
C ILE A 133 -19.20 -0.03 -7.25
N GLU A 134 -18.48 0.99 -7.73
CA GLU A 134 -18.82 1.67 -8.99
C GLU A 134 -18.60 0.75 -10.22
N LEU A 135 -17.69 -0.23 -10.08
CA LEU A 135 -17.38 -1.24 -11.10
C LEU A 135 -18.23 -2.51 -10.96
N GLY A 136 -19.11 -2.59 -9.96
CA GLY A 136 -19.86 -3.81 -9.64
C GLY A 136 -19.02 -4.93 -9.02
N LEU A 137 -17.83 -4.61 -8.53
CA LEU A 137 -16.93 -5.51 -7.83
C LEU A 137 -17.13 -5.43 -6.31
N THR A 138 -16.80 -6.51 -5.61
CA THR A 138 -16.76 -6.53 -4.15
C THR A 138 -15.30 -6.47 -3.69
N ILE A 139 -15.01 -5.63 -2.70
CA ILE A 139 -13.68 -5.57 -2.09
C ILE A 139 -13.41 -6.89 -1.35
N PRO A 140 -12.30 -7.59 -1.64
CA PRO A 140 -11.93 -8.82 -0.93
C PRO A 140 -11.79 -8.60 0.58
N ASN A 141 -12.10 -9.62 1.38
CA ASN A 141 -12.02 -9.55 2.83
C ASN A 141 -10.65 -9.11 3.38
N PRO A 142 -9.49 -9.56 2.85
CA PRO A 142 -8.19 -9.08 3.30
C PRO A 142 -7.98 -7.58 3.07
N GLU A 143 -8.42 -7.06 1.92
CA GLU A 143 -8.35 -5.63 1.61
C GLU A 143 -9.28 -4.80 2.51
N LEU A 144 -10.50 -5.28 2.79
CA LEU A 144 -11.39 -4.64 3.77
C LEU A 144 -10.79 -4.62 5.18
N ALA A 145 -10.10 -5.69 5.58
CA ALA A 145 -9.43 -5.77 6.88
C ALA A 145 -8.31 -4.73 6.97
N LEU A 146 -7.50 -4.60 5.91
CA LEU A 146 -6.50 -3.54 5.77
C LEU A 146 -7.13 -2.15 5.90
N PHE A 147 -8.18 -1.88 5.13
CA PHE A 147 -8.83 -0.56 5.12
C PHE A 147 -9.38 -0.21 6.49
N ARG A 148 -10.03 -1.16 7.17
CA ARG A 148 -10.56 -0.95 8.52
C ARG A 148 -9.47 -0.59 9.52
N HIS A 149 -8.26 -1.12 9.33
CA HIS A 149 -7.13 -0.81 10.19
C HIS A 149 -6.47 0.52 9.83
N LYS A 150 -6.27 0.81 8.54
CA LYS A 150 -5.43 1.92 8.06
C LYS A 150 -6.21 3.21 7.76
N ILE A 151 -7.54 3.16 7.70
CA ILE A 151 -8.42 4.31 7.50
C ILE A 151 -9.11 4.64 8.82
N PRO A 152 -9.16 5.90 9.25
CA PRO A 152 -9.97 6.31 10.39
C PRO A 152 -11.43 5.89 10.24
N MET A 153 -12.03 5.34 11.30
CA MET A 153 -13.38 4.76 11.24
C MET A 153 -14.46 5.73 10.76
N SER A 154 -14.30 7.04 11.01
CA SER A 154 -15.20 8.09 10.53
C SER A 154 -15.17 8.27 9.00
N ALA A 155 -14.06 7.92 8.35
CA ALA A 155 -13.89 7.95 6.90
C ALA A 155 -14.20 6.61 6.25
N PHE A 156 -14.09 5.49 6.98
CA PHE A 156 -14.21 4.13 6.42
C PHE A 156 -15.50 3.89 5.62
N PHE A 157 -16.67 4.24 6.15
CA PHE A 157 -17.94 4.05 5.44
C PHE A 157 -18.02 4.89 4.16
N GLN A 158 -17.56 6.14 4.22
CA GLN A 158 -17.52 7.02 3.04
C GLN A 158 -16.59 6.46 1.96
N THR A 159 -15.45 5.91 2.38
CA THR A 159 -14.49 5.30 1.47
C THR A 159 -15.03 4.05 0.81
N VAL A 160 -15.53 3.08 1.60
CA VAL A 160 -15.92 1.76 1.08
C VAL A 160 -17.33 1.76 0.48
N GLN A 161 -18.32 2.27 1.21
CA GLN A 161 -19.72 2.12 0.82
C GLN A 161 -20.18 3.22 -0.15
N LEU A 162 -19.60 4.42 -0.03
CA LEU A 162 -19.97 5.57 -0.85
C LEU A 162 -18.97 5.86 -1.99
N ALA A 163 -17.92 5.04 -2.13
CA ALA A 163 -16.84 5.22 -3.11
C ALA A 163 -16.32 6.67 -3.17
N LYS A 164 -16.16 7.30 -1.99
CA LYS A 164 -15.76 8.70 -1.94
C LYS A 164 -14.37 8.85 -2.57
N ARG A 165 -14.30 9.74 -3.56
CA ARG A 165 -13.03 10.21 -4.13
C ARG A 165 -12.44 11.27 -3.22
N TRP A 166 -11.37 10.93 -2.53
CA TRP A 166 -10.69 11.85 -1.62
C TRP A 166 -9.65 12.67 -2.39
N THR A 167 -9.81 13.99 -2.40
CA THR A 167 -8.73 14.91 -2.82
C THR A 167 -7.59 14.91 -1.79
N GLY A 168 -6.43 15.47 -2.12
CA GLY A 168 -5.32 15.62 -1.18
C GLY A 168 -5.75 16.29 0.15
N PRO A 169 -6.35 17.50 0.12
CA PRO A 169 -6.79 18.18 1.34
C PRO A 169 -7.84 17.40 2.15
N GLU A 170 -8.82 16.77 1.48
CA GLU A 170 -9.83 15.97 2.18
C GLU A 170 -9.23 14.69 2.78
N ALA A 171 -8.33 14.01 2.07
CA ALA A 171 -7.65 12.82 2.55
C ALA A 171 -6.77 13.13 3.77
N LEU A 172 -6.12 14.30 3.78
CA LEU A 172 -5.34 14.78 4.92
C LEU A 172 -6.25 15.06 6.12
N ALA A 173 -7.34 15.82 5.90
CA ALA A 173 -8.30 16.16 6.95
C ALA A 173 -8.97 14.91 7.54
N ALA A 174 -9.19 13.87 6.72
CA ALA A 174 -9.73 12.59 7.14
C ALA A 174 -8.70 11.67 7.81
N GLY A 175 -7.41 12.01 7.81
CA GLY A 175 -6.32 11.17 8.34
C GLY A 175 -5.99 9.95 7.46
N ILE A 176 -6.43 9.93 6.21
CA ILE A 176 -6.09 8.87 5.26
C ILE A 176 -4.64 9.02 4.82
N VAL A 177 -4.18 10.24 4.55
CA VAL A 177 -2.76 10.56 4.26
C VAL A 177 -2.19 11.41 5.39
N GLN A 178 -0.87 11.37 5.56
CA GLN A 178 -0.18 12.09 6.64
C GLN A 178 0.36 13.45 6.19
N HIS A 179 0.54 13.63 4.88
CA HIS A 179 1.12 14.84 4.33
C HIS A 179 0.59 15.10 2.92
N ILE A 180 0.52 16.37 2.55
CA ILE A 180 0.24 16.79 1.18
C ILE A 180 1.23 17.84 0.73
N ASP A 181 1.53 17.84 -0.56
CA ASP A 181 2.46 18.78 -1.17
C ASP A 181 2.11 19.04 -2.65
N GLU A 182 2.72 20.05 -3.26
CA GLU A 182 2.63 20.29 -4.70
C GLU A 182 3.38 19.20 -5.48
N GLN A 183 3.02 18.98 -6.76
CA GLN A 183 3.61 17.93 -7.61
C GLN A 183 5.15 17.93 -7.56
N ASP A 184 5.75 19.11 -7.70
CA ASP A 184 7.19 19.29 -7.87
C ASP A 184 7.96 19.10 -6.56
N GLN A 185 7.27 19.15 -5.42
CA GLN A 185 7.87 19.00 -4.08
C GLN A 185 7.56 17.65 -3.45
N LEU A 186 6.51 16.97 -3.92
CA LEU A 186 6.00 15.73 -3.32
C LEU A 186 7.07 14.65 -3.17
N LEU A 187 7.83 14.36 -4.23
CA LEU A 187 8.85 13.32 -4.17
C LEU A 187 9.98 13.73 -3.21
N SER A 188 10.45 14.97 -3.26
CA SER A 188 11.47 15.45 -2.33
C SER A 188 11.03 15.40 -0.87
N SER A 189 9.75 15.72 -0.58
CA SER A 189 9.18 15.63 0.77
C SER A 189 9.07 14.18 1.24
N ALA A 190 8.66 13.25 0.36
CA ALA A 190 8.65 11.83 0.67
C ALA A 190 10.06 11.28 0.92
N MET A 191 11.04 11.65 0.09
CA MET A 191 12.45 11.29 0.24
C MET A 191 13.04 11.81 1.55
N SER A 192 12.78 13.08 1.89
CA SER A 192 13.23 13.67 3.14
C SER A 192 12.68 12.92 4.35
N LYS A 193 11.38 12.58 4.33
CA LYS A 193 10.75 11.78 5.39
C LYS A 193 11.33 10.37 5.47
N ALA A 194 11.58 9.71 4.34
CA ALA A 194 12.20 8.39 4.31
C ALA A 194 13.63 8.41 4.87
N GLN A 195 14.43 9.40 4.50
CA GLN A 195 15.79 9.59 5.01
C GLN A 195 15.82 9.89 6.52
N GLU A 196 14.86 10.66 7.04
CA GLU A 196 14.71 10.89 8.49
C GLU A 196 14.50 9.57 9.26
N LEU A 197 13.77 8.64 8.64
CA LEU A 197 13.39 7.37 9.24
C LEU A 197 14.37 6.23 8.95
N SER A 198 15.26 6.36 7.96
CA SER A 198 16.12 5.27 7.46
C SER A 198 16.95 4.58 8.55
N ARG A 199 17.36 5.34 9.58
CA ARG A 199 18.05 4.81 10.78
C ARG A 199 17.29 3.69 11.50
N LEU A 200 15.97 3.65 11.38
CA LEU A 200 15.14 2.59 11.96
C LEU A 200 15.31 1.27 11.19
N GLY A 201 15.54 1.35 9.87
CA GLY A 201 15.83 0.20 9.01
C GLY A 201 17.16 -0.48 9.34
N ALA A 202 18.05 0.12 10.14
CA ALA A 202 19.22 -0.57 10.68
C ALA A 202 18.85 -1.68 11.69
N ASN A 203 17.63 -1.64 12.27
CA ASN A 203 17.12 -2.63 13.21
C ASN A 203 16.02 -3.49 12.57
N ARG A 204 16.31 -4.08 11.40
CA ARG A 204 15.32 -4.80 10.57
C ARG A 204 14.52 -5.86 11.32
N ASP A 205 15.21 -6.69 12.09
CA ASP A 205 14.57 -7.79 12.83
C ASP A 205 13.52 -7.23 13.80
N ALA A 206 13.87 -6.20 14.56
CA ALA A 206 12.95 -5.57 15.50
C ALA A 206 11.82 -4.82 14.77
N TYR A 207 12.12 -4.07 13.71
CA TYR A 207 11.12 -3.33 12.96
C TYR A 207 10.10 -4.26 12.31
N GLY A 208 10.57 -5.32 11.64
CA GLY A 208 9.73 -6.36 11.03
C GLY A 208 8.90 -7.11 12.06
N GLN A 209 9.48 -7.53 13.20
CA GLN A 209 8.73 -8.19 14.27
C GLN A 209 7.61 -7.31 14.83
N LEU A 210 7.88 -6.00 15.03
CA LEU A 210 6.85 -5.07 15.50
C LEU A 210 5.74 -4.88 14.45
N LYS A 211 6.09 -4.85 13.16
CA LYS A 211 5.10 -4.82 12.07
C LYS A 211 4.27 -6.10 12.03
N GLU A 212 4.87 -7.27 12.20
CA GLU A 212 4.17 -8.56 12.30
C GLU A 212 3.21 -8.61 13.50
N GLN A 213 3.60 -8.02 14.64
CA GLN A 213 2.74 -7.88 15.82
C GLN A 213 1.59 -6.87 15.65
N LEU A 214 1.70 -5.96 14.67
CA LEU A 214 0.63 -5.01 14.34
C LEU A 214 -0.32 -5.57 13.28
N TYR A 215 0.22 -6.21 12.24
CA TYR A 215 -0.48 -6.46 10.99
C TYR A 215 -0.49 -7.92 10.54
N GLY A 216 0.45 -8.73 11.01
CA GLY A 216 0.70 -10.07 10.50
C GLY A 216 0.11 -11.19 11.34
N GLU A 217 0.69 -12.38 11.24
CA GLU A 217 0.20 -13.59 11.91
C GLU A 217 0.26 -13.47 13.43
N ASN A 218 1.24 -12.71 13.93
CA ASN A 218 1.50 -12.51 15.36
C ASN A 218 0.71 -11.34 15.95
N ALA A 219 -0.28 -10.81 15.24
CA ALA A 219 -1.02 -9.64 15.69
C ALA A 219 -1.66 -9.87 17.06
N ALA A 220 -1.54 -8.89 17.97
CA ALA A 220 -2.01 -9.04 19.36
C ALA A 220 -3.49 -9.43 19.44
N ILE A 221 -4.31 -9.01 18.46
CA ILE A 221 -5.72 -9.40 18.34
C ILE A 221 -5.95 -10.92 18.22
N ASN A 222 -4.98 -11.64 17.65
CA ASN A 222 -5.01 -13.09 17.46
C ASN A 222 -4.42 -13.86 18.67
N GLY A 223 -3.69 -13.18 19.56
CA GLY A 223 -3.07 -13.78 20.74
C GLY A 223 -4.06 -14.07 21.88
N ILE A 224 -3.64 -14.85 22.87
CA ILE A 224 -4.47 -15.27 24.02
C ILE A 224 -4.96 -14.11 24.92
N HIS A 225 -4.31 -12.95 24.83
CA HIS A 225 -4.71 -11.71 25.49
C HIS A 225 -5.33 -10.70 24.52
N GLY A 226 -5.56 -11.12 23.27
CA GLY A 226 -6.13 -10.31 22.21
C GLY A 226 -7.64 -10.19 22.30
N PRO A 227 -8.23 -9.06 21.89
CA PRO A 227 -9.67 -8.88 21.92
C PRO A 227 -10.45 -9.97 21.19
N ALA A 228 -9.96 -10.52 20.07
CA ALA A 228 -10.69 -11.59 19.38
C ALA A 228 -10.67 -12.91 20.17
N TYR A 229 -9.54 -13.27 20.78
CA TYR A 229 -9.47 -14.45 21.65
C TYR A 229 -10.30 -14.27 22.92
N MET A 230 -10.16 -13.13 23.61
CA MET A 230 -10.90 -12.86 24.84
C MET A 230 -12.41 -12.83 24.60
N LEU A 231 -12.89 -12.24 23.49
CA LEU A 231 -14.31 -12.25 23.12
C LEU A 231 -14.81 -13.67 22.81
N LYS A 232 -14.03 -14.48 22.09
CA LYS A 232 -14.37 -15.88 21.79
C LYS A 232 -14.35 -16.79 23.03
N ASN A 233 -13.59 -16.40 24.05
CA ASN A 233 -13.37 -17.19 25.26
C ASN A 233 -13.75 -16.41 26.53
N ALA A 234 -14.81 -15.59 26.46
CA ALA A 234 -15.19 -14.68 27.55
C ALA A 234 -15.37 -15.40 28.90
N SER A 235 -15.84 -16.64 28.87
CA SER A 235 -15.98 -17.50 30.06
C SER A 235 -14.69 -17.82 30.82
N LEU A 236 -13.51 -17.68 30.20
CA LEU A 236 -12.21 -17.88 30.85
C LEU A 236 -11.73 -16.66 31.64
N PHE A 237 -12.41 -15.51 31.52
CA PHE A 237 -11.99 -14.22 32.08
C PHE A 237 -13.02 -13.65 33.08
N HIS A 238 -13.89 -14.51 33.62
CA HIS A 238 -14.87 -14.18 34.65
C HIS A 238 -14.50 -14.78 36.00
#